data_AF-A0A2N2XM08-F1
#
_entry.id   AF-A0A2N2XM08-F1
#
_cell.length_a   1.000
_cell.length_b   1.000
_cell.length_c   1.000
_cell.angle_alpha   90.00
_cell.angle_beta   90.00
_cell.angle_gamma   90.00
#
_symmetry.space_group_name_H-M   'P 1'
#
loop_
_entity.id
_entity.type
_entity.pdbx_description
1 polymer ?
#
loop_
_entity_poly.entity_id
_entity_poly.type
_entity_poly.pdbx_seq_one_letter_code
_entity_poly.pdbx_strand_id
1 'polypeptide(L)'
;MILGSCKKDEETTTPTPTVTPYQITSADIPVAGEQYRLAVYTVTPNDTFTVGASGQGRVWNYNPIPITAQVDTFDFGSPANHPDGAFFTGSNLYLDSHQEAVMFMDKNSSKVDVTGIWVNANGEIMKGNMTDNYTVLKFPITYNAAYNDTGYASIATTINYQGVDLPGKYDIKFKVTSLCNAEGNITTPTGTYKCIRDKRREIQDMKVSVQVLGQWSEVYSQVDTNYTYTFWSKDKKWYVADVKTDVTDKIISISYLLE
;
A
#
# COMPACT_ATOMS: atom_id res chain seq x y z
N MET A 1 50.61 61.68 -3.75
CA MET A 1 49.39 61.19 -3.08
C MET A 1 48.32 61.05 -4.16
N ILE A 2 48.14 59.85 -4.70
CA ILE A 2 47.12 59.55 -5.72
C ILE A 2 46.24 58.46 -5.10
N LEU A 3 44.99 58.81 -4.79
CA LEU A 3 43.98 57.91 -4.25
C LEU A 3 43.27 57.22 -5.42
N GLY A 4 43.64 55.97 -5.71
CA GLY A 4 42.96 55.11 -6.67
C GLY A 4 41.83 54.36 -5.98
N SER A 5 40.59 54.66 -6.39
CA SER A 5 39.33 54.06 -5.92
C SER A 5 39.23 52.56 -6.27
N CYS A 6 39.16 51.68 -5.27
CA CYS A 6 38.65 50.32 -5.44
C CYS A 6 37.12 50.35 -5.38
N LYS A 7 36.45 50.11 -6.52
CA LYS A 7 35.03 49.73 -6.49
C LYS A 7 34.92 48.31 -5.93
N LYS A 8 34.04 48.15 -4.95
CA LYS A 8 33.67 46.87 -4.37
C LYS A 8 32.63 46.24 -5.30
N ASP A 9 32.90 45.05 -5.81
CA ASP A 9 31.94 44.29 -6.60
C ASP A 9 30.72 43.96 -5.73
N GLU A 10 29.53 44.38 -6.18
CA GLU A 10 28.26 43.91 -5.61
C GLU A 10 27.94 42.55 -6.23
N GLU A 11 28.22 41.48 -5.50
CA GLU A 11 27.65 40.16 -5.79
C GLU A 11 26.18 40.15 -5.37
N THR A 12 25.28 40.50 -6.29
CA THR A 12 23.88 40.10 -6.22
C THR A 12 23.74 38.65 -6.66
N THR A 13 24.02 37.70 -5.76
CA THR A 13 23.54 36.32 -5.91
C THR A 13 22.13 36.22 -5.35
N THR A 14 21.13 36.40 -6.21
CA THR A 14 19.77 35.99 -5.87
C THR A 14 19.79 34.48 -5.65
N PRO A 15 19.47 33.96 -4.45
CA PRO A 15 19.47 32.53 -4.22
C PRO A 15 18.45 31.89 -5.16
N THR A 16 18.92 31.03 -6.05
CA THR A 16 18.03 30.20 -6.88
C THR A 16 17.11 29.43 -5.93
N PRO A 17 15.78 29.61 -5.99
CA PRO A 17 14.89 28.90 -5.11
C PRO A 17 15.09 27.41 -5.33
N THR A 18 15.50 26.71 -4.27
CA THR A 18 15.62 25.26 -4.29
C THR A 18 14.20 24.71 -4.44
N VAL A 19 13.85 24.23 -5.64
CA VAL A 19 12.55 23.63 -5.89
C VAL A 19 12.42 22.41 -4.98
N THR A 20 11.53 22.46 -4.01
CA THR A 20 11.23 21.30 -3.18
C THR A 20 10.68 20.20 -4.08
N PRO A 21 11.28 18.99 -4.10
CA PRO A 21 10.78 17.88 -4.89
C PRO A 21 9.31 17.61 -4.56
N TYR A 22 8.52 17.22 -5.56
CA TYR A 22 7.18 16.74 -5.30
C TYR A 22 7.28 15.48 -4.42
N GLN A 23 6.53 15.48 -3.33
CA GLN A 23 6.62 14.42 -2.32
C GLN A 23 5.24 14.15 -1.73
N ILE A 24 5.00 12.89 -1.38
CA ILE A 24 3.82 12.46 -0.63
C ILE A 24 4.29 12.17 0.80
N THR A 25 3.58 12.72 1.77
CA THR A 25 3.92 12.62 3.19
C THR A 25 2.83 11.85 3.93
N SER A 26 3.04 11.59 5.23
CA SER A 26 2.01 10.97 6.08
C SER A 26 0.71 11.78 6.15
N ALA A 27 0.74 13.10 5.90
CA ALA A 27 -0.45 13.95 5.84
C ALA A 27 -1.30 13.68 4.58
N ASP A 28 -0.70 13.10 3.54
CA ASP A 28 -1.33 12.74 2.28
C ASP A 28 -1.86 11.29 2.26
N ILE A 29 -2.03 10.69 3.44
CA ILE A 29 -2.48 9.30 3.66
C ILE A 29 -3.65 9.31 4.63
N PRO A 30 -4.57 8.33 4.61
CA PRO A 30 -5.82 8.42 5.35
C PRO A 30 -5.62 8.51 6.85
N VAL A 31 -6.62 9.09 7.52
CA VAL A 31 -6.75 9.05 8.98
C VAL A 31 -8.04 8.32 9.37
N ALA A 32 -8.18 7.98 10.65
CA ALA A 32 -9.38 7.34 11.15
C ALA A 32 -10.64 8.21 10.90
N GLY A 33 -11.73 7.56 10.51
CA GLY A 33 -13.01 8.18 10.16
C GLY A 33 -13.18 8.48 8.67
N GLU A 34 -12.20 8.14 7.83
CA GLU A 34 -12.27 8.36 6.38
C GLU A 34 -12.63 7.06 5.64
N GLN A 35 -13.33 7.21 4.52
CA GLN A 35 -13.72 6.12 3.63
C GLN A 35 -13.32 6.51 2.20
N TYR A 36 -12.83 5.55 1.42
CA TYR A 36 -12.49 5.74 0.01
C TYR A 36 -13.11 4.66 -0.85
N ARG A 37 -13.58 5.05 -2.03
CA ARG A 37 -14.24 4.14 -2.97
C ARG A 37 -13.49 4.08 -4.28
N LEU A 38 -13.21 2.86 -4.73
CA LEU A 38 -12.45 2.61 -5.94
C LEU A 38 -13.30 1.85 -6.96
N ALA A 39 -13.48 2.41 -8.16
CA ALA A 39 -14.05 1.66 -9.26
C ALA A 39 -12.98 0.75 -9.88
N VAL A 40 -13.27 -0.54 -10.02
CA VAL A 40 -12.32 -1.56 -10.49
C VAL A 40 -12.68 -2.02 -11.90
N TYR A 41 -11.75 -1.82 -12.84
CA TYR A 41 -11.83 -2.37 -14.18
C TYR A 41 -10.89 -3.59 -14.30
N THR A 42 -11.48 -4.77 -14.51
CA THR A 42 -10.72 -5.98 -14.89
C THR A 42 -10.54 -6.01 -16.40
N VAL A 43 -9.30 -6.11 -16.87
CA VAL A 43 -9.03 -6.07 -18.31
C VAL A 43 -9.52 -7.34 -19.01
N THR A 44 -9.98 -7.17 -20.24
CA THR A 44 -10.36 -8.25 -21.13
C THR A 44 -9.22 -8.61 -22.10
N PRO A 45 -9.26 -9.78 -22.76
CA PRO A 45 -8.23 -10.16 -23.73
C PRO A 45 -8.02 -9.18 -24.90
N ASN A 46 -9.01 -8.32 -25.19
CA ASN A 46 -8.96 -7.34 -26.27
C ASN A 46 -8.33 -6.01 -25.84
N ASP A 47 -8.13 -5.79 -24.55
CA ASP A 47 -7.56 -4.56 -24.03
C ASP A 47 -6.05 -4.52 -24.24
N THR A 48 -5.54 -3.36 -24.66
CA THR A 48 -4.12 -3.13 -24.99
C THR A 48 -3.47 -2.06 -24.10
N PHE A 49 -4.02 -1.85 -22.91
CA PHE A 49 -3.53 -0.86 -21.96
C PHE A 49 -2.11 -1.19 -21.45
N THR A 50 -1.33 -0.15 -21.14
CA THR A 50 0.04 -0.31 -20.64
C THR A 50 0.27 0.52 -19.38
N VAL A 51 1.20 0.07 -18.54
CA VAL A 51 1.61 0.81 -17.32
C VAL A 51 2.33 2.13 -17.64
N GLY A 52 2.80 2.30 -18.87
CA GLY A 52 3.58 3.46 -19.32
C GLY A 52 5.02 3.48 -18.79
N ALA A 53 5.85 4.36 -19.36
CA ALA A 53 7.28 4.46 -19.04
C ALA A 53 7.56 4.98 -17.61
N SER A 54 8.70 4.59 -17.05
CA SER A 54 9.28 5.15 -15.81
C SER A 54 10.05 6.44 -16.05
N GLY A 55 10.31 7.23 -15.00
CA GLY A 55 11.06 8.50 -15.07
C GLY A 55 10.26 9.72 -14.62
N GLN A 56 10.88 10.90 -14.67
CA GLN A 56 10.24 12.17 -14.33
C GLN A 56 9.55 12.81 -15.54
N GLY A 57 8.56 13.67 -15.27
CA GLY A 57 7.82 14.40 -16.31
C GLY A 57 6.95 13.51 -17.19
N ARG A 58 6.52 12.35 -16.66
CA ARG A 58 5.71 11.39 -17.42
C ARG A 58 4.26 11.85 -17.52
N VAL A 59 3.59 11.38 -18.57
CA VAL A 59 2.17 11.59 -18.79
C VAL A 59 1.54 10.23 -19.03
N TRP A 60 0.57 9.86 -18.22
CA TRP A 60 -0.22 8.63 -18.36
C TRP A 60 -1.67 9.02 -18.67
N ASN A 61 -2.29 8.35 -19.65
CA ASN A 61 -3.67 8.60 -20.02
C ASN A 61 -4.51 7.33 -19.90
N TYR A 62 -5.22 7.23 -18.78
CA TYR A 62 -6.16 6.15 -18.44
C TYR A 62 -7.62 6.55 -18.59
N ASN A 63 -7.91 7.77 -19.06
CA ASN A 63 -9.27 8.22 -19.36
C ASN A 63 -10.07 7.30 -20.32
N PRO A 64 -9.45 6.62 -21.32
CA PRO A 64 -10.19 5.71 -22.19
C PRO A 64 -10.67 4.42 -21.51
N ILE A 65 -10.18 4.13 -20.31
CA ILE A 65 -10.50 2.91 -19.57
C ILE A 65 -11.75 3.21 -18.73
N PRO A 66 -12.84 2.43 -18.88
CA PRO A 66 -14.12 2.80 -18.31
C PRO A 66 -14.14 2.64 -16.78
N ILE A 67 -14.91 3.51 -16.13
CA ILE A 67 -15.40 3.28 -14.76
C ILE A 67 -16.45 2.16 -14.83
N THR A 68 -16.33 1.15 -13.97
CA THR A 68 -17.30 0.05 -13.87
C THR A 68 -18.23 0.25 -12.69
N ALA A 69 -19.26 -0.60 -12.59
CA ALA A 69 -20.11 -0.71 -11.41
C ALA A 69 -19.48 -1.51 -10.26
N GLN A 70 -18.33 -2.17 -10.49
CA GLN A 70 -17.60 -2.88 -9.45
C GLN A 70 -16.83 -1.85 -8.62
N VAL A 71 -17.20 -1.70 -7.36
CA VAL A 71 -16.62 -0.71 -6.45
C VAL A 71 -16.14 -1.40 -5.20
N ASP A 72 -14.84 -1.25 -4.91
CA ASP A 72 -14.24 -1.65 -3.64
C ASP A 72 -14.31 -0.47 -2.68
N THR A 73 -14.65 -0.74 -1.42
CA THR A 73 -14.71 0.28 -0.35
C THR A 73 -13.64 0.00 0.69
N PHE A 74 -12.92 1.05 1.06
CA PHE A 74 -11.84 1.01 2.04
C PHE A 74 -12.19 1.95 3.20
N ASP A 75 -12.42 1.36 4.37
CA ASP A 75 -12.77 2.08 5.58
C ASP A 75 -11.56 2.20 6.50
N PHE A 76 -11.19 3.43 6.84
CA PHE A 76 -10.12 3.74 7.77
C PHE A 76 -10.72 4.10 9.12
N GLY A 77 -10.50 3.28 10.12
CA GLY A 77 -11.05 3.50 11.46
C GLY A 77 -10.01 3.58 12.55
N SER A 78 -10.44 4.05 13.72
CA SER A 78 -9.61 4.00 14.93
C SER A 78 -9.75 2.62 15.55
N PRO A 79 -8.66 1.96 16.00
CA PRO A 79 -8.75 0.70 16.71
C PRO A 79 -9.74 0.74 17.89
N ALA A 80 -9.90 1.88 18.57
CA ALA A 80 -10.88 2.05 19.65
C ALA A 80 -12.35 1.81 19.24
N ASN A 81 -12.67 1.91 17.93
CA ASN A 81 -14.02 1.69 17.40
C ASN A 81 -14.25 0.26 16.89
N HIS A 82 -13.20 -0.57 16.81
CA HIS A 82 -13.32 -1.96 16.40
C HIS A 82 -13.55 -2.85 17.65
N PRO A 83 -14.48 -3.83 17.63
CA PRO A 83 -14.77 -4.68 18.79
C PRO A 83 -13.54 -5.37 19.38
N ASP A 84 -12.62 -5.79 18.52
CA ASP A 84 -11.35 -6.42 18.90
C ASP A 84 -10.15 -5.46 18.97
N GLY A 85 -10.35 -4.16 18.80
CA GLY A 85 -9.23 -3.23 18.67
C GLY A 85 -8.33 -3.12 19.91
N ALA A 86 -8.86 -3.40 21.10
CA ALA A 86 -8.07 -3.48 22.33
C ALA A 86 -6.99 -4.59 22.31
N PHE A 87 -7.11 -5.58 21.42
CA PHE A 87 -6.11 -6.62 21.21
C PHE A 87 -4.85 -6.10 20.47
N PHE A 88 -5.00 -5.01 19.71
CA PHE A 88 -3.97 -4.46 18.82
C PHE A 88 -3.42 -3.15 19.38
N THR A 89 -2.74 -3.23 20.53
CA THR A 89 -2.26 -2.05 21.27
C THR A 89 -1.17 -1.25 20.55
N GLY A 90 -0.52 -1.84 19.54
CA GLY A 90 0.50 -1.18 18.73
C GLY A 90 -0.08 -0.35 17.58
N SER A 91 -1.40 -0.30 17.42
CA SER A 91 -2.06 0.32 16.27
C SER A 91 -2.72 1.64 16.62
N ASN A 92 -2.75 2.55 15.66
CA ASN A 92 -3.51 3.81 15.73
C ASN A 92 -4.52 3.99 14.59
N LEU A 93 -4.54 3.05 13.65
CA LEU A 93 -5.41 3.01 12.48
C LEU A 93 -5.78 1.55 12.20
N TYR A 94 -6.95 1.29 11.64
CA TYR A 94 -7.24 0.04 10.95
C TYR A 94 -7.76 0.33 9.54
N LEU A 95 -7.53 -0.60 8.63
CA LEU A 95 -8.09 -0.63 7.29
C LEU A 95 -9.00 -1.85 7.18
N ASP A 96 -10.26 -1.60 6.87
CA ASP A 96 -11.26 -2.62 6.56
C ASP A 96 -11.55 -2.57 5.06
N SER A 97 -11.30 -3.69 4.38
CA SER A 97 -11.67 -3.89 2.98
C SER A 97 -12.61 -5.09 2.93
N HIS A 98 -13.92 -4.83 2.99
CA HIS A 98 -15.01 -5.81 2.85
C HIS A 98 -15.43 -6.61 4.11
N GLN A 99 -15.23 -6.09 5.33
CA GLN A 99 -15.74 -6.59 6.62
C GLN A 99 -15.29 -8.01 7.04
N GLU A 100 -14.57 -8.73 6.18
CA GLU A 100 -14.08 -10.08 6.43
C GLU A 100 -12.59 -10.10 6.78
N ALA A 101 -11.85 -9.03 6.44
CA ALA A 101 -10.44 -8.89 6.77
C ALA A 101 -10.12 -7.43 7.13
N VAL A 102 -9.52 -7.25 8.31
CA VAL A 102 -9.11 -5.96 8.86
C VAL A 102 -7.61 -5.99 9.14
N MET A 103 -6.89 -5.02 8.59
CA MET A 103 -5.49 -4.80 8.92
C MET A 103 -5.38 -3.68 9.94
N PHE A 104 -4.75 -3.99 11.06
CA PHE A 104 -4.41 -3.03 12.10
C PHE A 104 -3.03 -2.44 11.83
N MET A 105 -2.91 -1.12 11.90
CA MET A 105 -1.73 -0.39 11.43
C MET A 105 -1.24 0.65 12.45
N ASP A 106 0.07 0.91 12.43
CA ASP A 106 0.70 2.08 13.04
C ASP A 106 1.10 3.06 11.94
N LYS A 107 0.44 4.21 11.89
CA LYS A 107 0.79 5.33 11.02
C LYS A 107 1.49 6.41 11.82
N ASN A 108 2.68 6.81 11.37
CA ASN A 108 3.39 7.95 11.94
C ASN A 108 3.96 8.84 10.82
N SER A 109 4.78 9.82 11.19
CA SER A 109 5.33 10.79 10.23
C SER A 109 6.27 10.17 9.19
N SER A 110 6.83 8.99 9.47
CA SER A 110 7.87 8.33 8.68
C SER A 110 7.40 7.10 7.91
N LYS A 111 6.32 6.43 8.35
CA LYS A 111 5.84 5.20 7.72
C LYS A 111 4.41 4.82 8.14
N VAL A 112 3.87 3.82 7.44
CA VAL A 112 2.70 3.04 7.84
C VAL A 112 3.13 1.58 7.91
N ASP A 113 2.97 0.96 9.08
CA ASP A 113 3.23 -0.47 9.29
C ASP A 113 1.92 -1.21 9.56
N VAL A 114 1.75 -2.42 9.03
CA VAL A 114 0.79 -3.38 9.58
C VAL A 114 1.39 -3.96 10.86
N THR A 115 0.61 -3.91 11.93
CA THR A 115 0.97 -4.41 13.26
C THR A 115 0.04 -5.53 13.71
N GLY A 116 -1.07 -5.77 13.02
CA GLY A 116 -1.98 -6.87 13.32
C GLY A 116 -2.92 -7.20 12.19
N ILE A 117 -3.40 -8.43 12.23
CA ILE A 117 -4.35 -8.99 11.25
C ILE A 117 -5.54 -9.53 12.02
N TRP A 118 -6.73 -9.22 11.53
CA TRP A 118 -8.00 -9.77 11.98
C TRP A 118 -8.75 -10.26 10.75
N VAL A 119 -9.26 -11.48 10.80
CA VAL A 119 -9.99 -12.12 9.71
C VAL A 119 -11.19 -12.84 10.30
N ASN A 120 -12.34 -12.70 9.66
CA ASN A 120 -13.52 -13.50 9.92
C ASN A 120 -13.72 -14.48 8.76
N ALA A 121 -13.34 -15.74 8.98
CA ALA A 121 -13.55 -16.80 8.01
C ALA A 121 -14.80 -17.60 8.39
N ASN A 122 -15.92 -17.35 7.73
CA ASN A 122 -17.18 -18.08 7.92
C ASN A 122 -17.71 -18.07 9.38
N GLY A 123 -17.52 -16.96 10.10
CA GLY A 123 -17.95 -16.81 11.50
C GLY A 123 -16.87 -17.15 12.53
N GLU A 124 -15.73 -17.70 12.10
CA GLU A 124 -14.57 -17.90 12.96
C GLU A 124 -13.62 -16.71 12.88
N ILE A 125 -13.43 -16.05 14.01
CA ILE A 125 -12.50 -14.91 14.14
C ILE A 125 -11.09 -15.45 14.36
N MET A 126 -10.22 -15.18 13.41
CA MET A 126 -8.78 -15.38 13.51
C MET A 126 -8.11 -14.02 13.65
N LYS A 127 -7.34 -13.82 14.73
CA LYS A 127 -6.64 -12.56 14.97
C LYS A 127 -5.26 -12.78 15.58
N GLY A 128 -4.31 -11.95 15.17
CA GLY A 128 -2.95 -12.00 15.70
C GLY A 128 -2.20 -10.72 15.45
N ASN A 129 -1.33 -10.36 16.40
CA ASN A 129 -0.36 -9.30 16.18
C ASN A 129 0.74 -9.81 15.24
N MET A 130 1.32 -8.89 14.49
CA MET A 130 2.55 -9.17 13.75
C MET A 130 3.67 -9.41 14.77
N THR A 131 4.41 -10.51 14.62
CA THR A 131 5.64 -10.74 15.36
C THR A 131 6.71 -9.76 14.88
N ASP A 132 6.78 -9.58 13.56
CA ASP A 132 7.59 -8.57 12.89
C ASP A 132 6.67 -7.72 12.03
N ASN A 133 6.57 -6.42 12.35
CA ASN A 133 5.71 -5.48 11.62
C ASN A 133 6.07 -5.42 10.13
N TYR A 134 5.07 -5.10 9.31
CA TYR A 134 5.20 -5.05 7.86
C TYR A 134 5.02 -3.61 7.35
N THR A 135 6.07 -2.98 6.82
CA THR A 135 5.97 -1.62 6.26
C THR A 135 5.17 -1.61 4.97
N VAL A 136 4.04 -0.90 4.97
CA VAL A 136 3.18 -0.69 3.79
C VAL A 136 3.59 0.53 3.00
N LEU A 137 4.00 1.60 3.69
CA LEU A 137 4.44 2.86 3.06
C LEU A 137 5.57 3.49 3.88
N LYS A 138 6.49 4.16 3.19
CA LYS A 138 7.58 4.93 3.82
C LYS A 138 7.56 6.36 3.31
N PHE A 139 7.64 7.32 4.23
CA PHE A 139 7.61 8.75 3.95
C PHE A 139 8.98 9.41 4.11
N PRO A 140 9.25 10.50 3.36
CA PRO A 140 8.45 10.96 2.23
C PRO A 140 8.56 9.98 1.04
N ILE A 141 7.47 9.82 0.30
CA ILE A 141 7.49 9.15 -0.99
C ILE A 141 7.95 10.21 -2.00
N THR A 142 9.10 10.01 -2.61
CA THR A 142 9.68 10.88 -3.66
C THR A 142 10.05 10.04 -4.87
N TYR A 143 10.27 10.65 -6.03
CA TYR A 143 10.90 9.94 -7.16
C TYR A 143 12.23 9.29 -6.71
N ASN A 144 12.46 8.04 -7.13
CA ASN A 144 13.56 7.16 -6.71
C ASN A 144 13.58 6.74 -5.23
N ALA A 145 12.59 7.10 -4.41
CA ALA A 145 12.45 6.48 -3.08
C ALA A 145 12.22 4.97 -3.25
N ALA A 146 12.88 4.18 -2.40
CA ALA A 146 12.78 2.73 -2.44
C ALA A 146 12.91 2.16 -1.03
N TYR A 147 12.29 1.01 -0.82
CA TYR A 147 12.51 0.22 0.38
C TYR A 147 12.25 -1.26 0.10
N ASN A 148 12.89 -2.10 0.92
CA ASN A 148 12.57 -3.52 1.03
C ASN A 148 12.25 -3.78 2.49
N ASP A 149 11.25 -4.62 2.72
CA ASP A 149 10.89 -5.01 4.07
C ASP A 149 10.33 -6.43 4.11
N THR A 150 10.31 -7.02 5.30
CA THR A 150 9.72 -8.32 5.58
C THR A 150 8.89 -8.24 6.85
N GLY A 151 7.72 -8.88 6.85
CA GLY A 151 6.89 -9.00 8.04
C GLY A 151 6.54 -10.46 8.31
N TYR A 152 6.12 -10.74 9.54
CA TYR A 152 5.71 -12.07 9.96
C TYR A 152 4.57 -12.02 10.97
N ALA A 153 3.54 -12.82 10.76
CA ALA A 153 2.48 -13.10 11.72
C ALA A 153 2.37 -14.59 11.99
N SER A 154 2.11 -14.95 13.24
CA SER A 154 1.71 -16.31 13.63
C SER A 154 0.39 -16.21 14.39
N ILE A 155 -0.67 -16.76 13.79
CA ILE A 155 -2.03 -16.70 14.31
C ILE A 155 -2.41 -18.09 14.80
N ALA A 156 -2.52 -18.26 16.11
CA ALA A 156 -3.01 -19.49 16.71
C ALA A 156 -4.55 -19.58 16.56
N THR A 157 -5.04 -20.78 16.26
CA THR A 157 -6.47 -21.05 16.10
C THR A 157 -6.79 -22.52 16.43
N THR A 158 -8.03 -22.93 16.20
CA THR A 158 -8.45 -24.33 16.10
C THR A 158 -8.77 -24.64 14.64
N ILE A 159 -8.35 -25.80 14.14
CA ILE A 159 -8.61 -26.23 12.77
C ILE A 159 -9.25 -27.61 12.80
N ASN A 160 -10.39 -27.78 12.12
CA ASN A 160 -10.96 -29.09 11.90
C ASN A 160 -10.11 -29.85 10.88
N TYR A 161 -9.38 -30.87 11.35
CA TYR A 161 -8.56 -31.73 10.51
C TYR A 161 -9.09 -33.15 10.59
N GLN A 162 -9.60 -33.66 9.46
CA GLN A 162 -10.19 -35.00 9.36
C GLN A 162 -11.34 -35.26 10.35
N GLY A 163 -12.16 -34.24 10.62
CA GLY A 163 -13.32 -34.36 11.52
C GLY A 163 -12.99 -34.20 13.01
N VAL A 164 -11.76 -33.85 13.35
CA VAL A 164 -11.33 -33.56 14.73
C VAL A 164 -10.78 -32.14 14.82
N ASP A 165 -11.23 -31.40 15.81
CA ASP A 165 -10.72 -30.06 16.09
C ASP A 165 -9.36 -30.17 16.79
N LEU A 166 -8.33 -29.66 16.13
CA LEU A 166 -6.94 -29.68 16.61
C LEU A 166 -6.41 -28.25 16.78
N PRO A 167 -5.45 -28.03 17.70
CA PRO A 167 -4.70 -26.79 17.72
C PRO A 167 -4.05 -26.55 16.36
N GLY A 168 -4.31 -25.38 15.80
CA GLY A 168 -3.84 -24.95 14.49
C GLY A 168 -3.08 -23.64 14.57
N LYS A 169 -2.29 -23.35 13.53
CA LYS A 169 -1.72 -22.03 13.34
C LYS A 169 -1.59 -21.66 11.87
N TYR A 170 -1.71 -20.37 11.61
CA TYR A 170 -1.38 -19.73 10.34
C TYR A 170 -0.07 -18.96 10.54
N ASP A 171 0.96 -19.33 9.79
CA ASP A 171 2.21 -18.60 9.69
C ASP A 171 2.21 -17.84 8.37
N ILE A 172 2.22 -16.51 8.42
CA ILE A 172 2.14 -15.65 7.24
C ILE A 172 3.40 -14.78 7.19
N LYS A 173 4.18 -14.92 6.13
CA LYS A 173 5.36 -14.10 5.86
C LYS A 173 5.09 -13.17 4.70
N PHE A 174 5.42 -11.90 4.90
CA PHE A 174 5.34 -10.87 3.88
C PHE A 174 6.75 -10.48 3.44
N LYS A 175 6.91 -10.22 2.16
CA LYS A 175 8.12 -9.59 1.62
C LYS A 175 7.71 -8.54 0.60
N VAL A 176 8.18 -7.31 0.79
CA VAL A 176 7.93 -6.20 -0.11
C VAL A 176 9.21 -5.66 -0.72
N THR A 177 9.12 -5.32 -1.99
CA THR A 177 10.07 -4.47 -2.69
C THR A 177 9.28 -3.34 -3.35
N SER A 178 9.56 -2.10 -2.97
CA SER A 178 8.93 -0.89 -3.51
C SER A 178 9.97 0.03 -4.12
N LEU A 179 9.63 0.61 -5.27
CA LEU A 179 10.42 1.62 -5.97
C LEU A 179 9.50 2.66 -6.60
N CYS A 180 9.62 3.90 -6.15
CA CYS A 180 8.96 5.06 -6.73
C CYS A 180 9.62 5.44 -8.06
N ASN A 181 9.31 4.68 -9.10
CA ASN A 181 10.04 4.68 -10.36
C ASN A 181 9.61 5.79 -11.34
N ALA A 182 8.61 6.62 -11.00
CA ALA A 182 8.19 7.70 -11.87
C ALA A 182 7.52 8.86 -11.12
N GLU A 183 7.58 10.04 -11.73
CA GLU A 183 6.85 11.25 -11.33
C GLU A 183 6.24 11.88 -12.58
N GLY A 184 4.98 12.32 -12.51
CA GLY A 184 4.30 12.86 -13.67
C GLY A 184 2.84 13.24 -13.43
N ASN A 185 2.07 13.33 -14.51
CA ASN A 185 0.63 13.52 -14.47
C ASN A 185 -0.08 12.27 -14.99
N ILE A 186 -1.08 11.79 -14.24
CA ILE A 186 -2.00 10.75 -14.68
C ILE A 186 -3.37 11.38 -14.95
N THR A 187 -3.92 11.14 -16.13
CA THR A 187 -5.32 11.46 -16.46
C THR A 187 -6.14 10.20 -16.31
N THR A 188 -7.06 10.21 -15.38
CA THR A 188 -8.07 9.16 -15.13
C THR A 188 -9.45 9.68 -15.54
N PRO A 189 -10.48 8.82 -15.58
CA PRO A 189 -11.85 9.28 -15.78
C PRO A 189 -12.34 10.28 -14.72
N THR A 190 -11.75 10.32 -13.52
CA THR A 190 -12.14 11.25 -12.45
C THR A 190 -11.33 12.55 -12.43
N GLY A 191 -10.29 12.67 -13.26
CA GLY A 191 -9.51 13.89 -13.40
C GLY A 191 -8.04 13.66 -13.73
N THR A 192 -7.29 14.76 -13.81
CA THR A 192 -5.83 14.76 -14.01
C THR A 192 -5.11 15.11 -12.71
N TYR A 193 -4.13 14.30 -12.33
CA TYR A 193 -3.44 14.41 -11.05
C TYR A 193 -1.92 14.36 -11.23
N LYS A 194 -1.22 15.31 -10.59
CA LYS A 194 0.23 15.18 -10.40
C LYS A 194 0.50 14.05 -9.40
N CYS A 195 1.41 13.15 -9.70
CA CYS A 195 1.59 11.94 -8.91
C CYS A 195 3.03 11.42 -8.90
N ILE A 196 3.30 10.57 -7.91
CA ILE A 196 4.44 9.66 -7.86
C ILE A 196 3.90 8.25 -8.04
N ARG A 197 4.53 7.49 -8.92
CA ARG A 197 4.18 6.10 -9.17
C ARG A 197 5.10 5.19 -8.37
N ASP A 198 4.53 4.42 -7.44
CA ASP A 198 5.20 3.35 -6.74
C ASP A 198 5.02 2.03 -7.50
N LYS A 199 6.13 1.41 -7.94
CA LYS A 199 6.14 0.05 -8.47
C LYS A 199 6.46 -0.90 -7.31
N ARG A 200 5.50 -1.72 -6.93
CA ARG A 200 5.59 -2.62 -5.78
C ARG A 200 5.49 -4.08 -6.22
N ARG A 201 6.33 -4.90 -5.60
CA ARG A 201 6.19 -6.36 -5.61
C ARG A 201 6.01 -6.82 -4.17
N GLU A 202 4.95 -7.56 -3.92
CA GLU A 202 4.65 -8.15 -2.63
C GLU A 202 4.55 -9.67 -2.77
N ILE A 203 5.20 -10.39 -1.87
CA ILE A 203 5.12 -11.85 -1.77
C ILE A 203 4.50 -12.16 -0.42
N GLN A 204 3.47 -13.00 -0.42
CA GLN A 204 2.87 -13.56 0.77
C GLN A 204 3.09 -15.07 0.76
N ASP A 205 3.80 -15.58 1.76
CA ASP A 205 4.01 -17.02 1.98
C ASP A 205 3.20 -17.42 3.22
N MET A 206 2.11 -18.16 2.98
CA MET A 206 1.21 -18.66 4.01
C MET A 206 1.44 -20.14 4.23
N LYS A 207 1.54 -20.54 5.49
CA LYS A 207 1.59 -21.93 5.93
C LYS A 207 0.56 -22.17 7.01
N VAL A 208 -0.15 -23.28 6.89
CA VAL A 208 -1.11 -23.74 7.89
C VAL A 208 -0.62 -25.05 8.47
N SER A 209 -0.53 -25.10 9.79
CA SER A 209 -0.09 -26.29 10.52
C SER A 209 -1.10 -26.68 11.58
N VAL A 210 -1.22 -27.98 11.83
CA VAL A 210 -2.02 -28.54 12.94
C VAL A 210 -1.13 -29.37 13.85
N GLN A 211 -1.49 -29.47 15.13
CA GLN A 211 -0.77 -30.26 16.09
C GLN A 211 -1.39 -31.66 16.24
N VAL A 212 -0.69 -32.69 15.77
CA VAL A 212 -1.09 -34.10 15.88
C VAL A 212 -0.11 -34.82 16.81
N LEU A 213 -0.61 -35.44 17.87
CA LEU A 213 0.21 -36.16 18.87
C LEU A 213 1.38 -35.30 19.41
N GLY A 214 1.14 -33.99 19.58
CA GLY A 214 2.14 -33.03 20.08
C GLY A 214 3.11 -32.49 19.02
N GLN A 215 3.08 -33.00 17.78
CA GLN A 215 3.95 -32.54 16.68
C GLN A 215 3.18 -31.67 15.69
N TRP A 216 3.80 -30.56 15.28
CA TRP A 216 3.26 -29.69 14.22
C TRP A 216 3.45 -30.33 12.85
N SER A 217 2.35 -30.50 12.12
CA SER A 217 2.34 -31.00 10.74
C SER A 217 1.78 -29.92 9.82
N GLU A 218 2.51 -29.58 8.75
CA GLU A 218 2.03 -28.68 7.69
C GLU A 218 0.92 -29.38 6.90
N VAL A 219 -0.25 -28.74 6.78
CA VAL A 219 -1.41 -29.28 6.05
C VAL A 219 -1.73 -28.47 4.81
N TYR A 220 -1.21 -27.25 4.72
CA TYR A 220 -1.40 -26.36 3.59
C TYR A 220 -0.24 -25.36 3.51
N SER A 221 0.17 -25.04 2.29
CA SER A 221 1.04 -23.91 2.02
C SER A 221 0.72 -23.27 0.66
N GLN A 222 0.79 -21.94 0.62
CA GLN A 222 0.57 -21.16 -0.58
C GLN A 222 1.55 -19.98 -0.60
N VAL A 223 2.12 -19.72 -1.79
CA VAL A 223 2.93 -18.52 -2.03
C VAL A 223 2.27 -17.72 -3.14
N ASP A 224 1.84 -16.52 -2.82
CA ASP A 224 1.27 -15.58 -3.78
C ASP A 224 2.24 -14.43 -4.02
N THR A 225 2.24 -13.91 -5.25
CA THR A 225 3.02 -12.72 -5.61
C THR A 225 2.11 -11.72 -6.32
N ASN A 226 2.04 -10.51 -5.77
CA ASN A 226 1.34 -9.38 -6.38
C ASN A 226 2.35 -8.37 -6.94
N TYR A 227 2.01 -7.83 -8.12
CA TYR A 227 2.73 -6.75 -8.77
C TYR A 227 1.77 -5.59 -8.96
N THR A 228 2.09 -4.43 -8.41
CA THR A 228 1.23 -3.25 -8.51
C THR A 228 2.00 -1.99 -8.90
N TYR A 229 1.27 -1.07 -9.53
CA TYR A 229 1.69 0.30 -9.75
C TYR A 229 0.66 1.23 -9.11
N THR A 230 1.05 1.89 -8.03
CA THR A 230 0.16 2.76 -7.27
C THR A 230 0.52 4.22 -7.53
N PHE A 231 -0.46 5.03 -7.90
CA PHE A 231 -0.28 6.45 -8.22
C PHE A 231 -0.73 7.32 -7.07
N TRP A 232 0.24 7.86 -6.33
CA TRP A 232 0.01 8.71 -5.17
C TRP A 232 -0.03 10.18 -5.56
N SER A 233 -1.07 10.89 -5.14
CA SER A 233 -1.23 12.33 -5.40
C SER A 233 -1.48 13.09 -4.09
N LYS A 234 -0.94 14.29 -3.98
CA LYS A 234 -1.12 15.16 -2.81
C LYS A 234 -2.58 15.46 -2.59
N ASP A 235 -2.95 15.63 -1.33
CA ASP A 235 -4.30 16.02 -0.88
C ASP A 235 -5.42 15.06 -1.29
N LYS A 236 -5.12 13.95 -1.97
CA LYS A 236 -6.09 12.90 -2.30
C LYS A 236 -6.27 11.90 -1.19
N LYS A 237 -5.30 11.83 -0.27
CA LYS A 237 -5.26 10.95 0.91
C LYS A 237 -5.29 9.47 0.60
N TRP A 238 -5.71 9.06 -0.59
CA TRP A 238 -5.57 7.72 -1.13
C TRP A 238 -4.97 7.78 -2.53
N TYR A 239 -4.62 6.63 -3.09
CA TYR A 239 -4.08 6.60 -4.44
C TYR A 239 -5.18 6.91 -5.47
N VAL A 240 -4.84 7.70 -6.48
CA VAL A 240 -5.79 8.10 -7.54
C VAL A 240 -6.00 7.00 -8.58
N ALA A 241 -5.02 6.11 -8.71
CA ALA A 241 -5.10 4.89 -9.47
C ALA A 241 -4.21 3.81 -8.86
N ASP A 242 -4.66 2.55 -8.93
CA ASP A 242 -3.83 1.37 -8.66
C ASP A 242 -3.95 0.41 -9.84
N VAL A 243 -2.83 -0.09 -10.31
CA VAL A 243 -2.77 -0.99 -11.47
C VAL A 243 -2.14 -2.30 -11.05
N LYS A 244 -2.91 -3.37 -11.07
CA LYS A 244 -2.40 -4.73 -10.87
C LYS A 244 -1.86 -5.27 -12.18
N THR A 245 -0.69 -5.89 -12.15
CA THR A 245 -0.07 -6.52 -13.30
C THR A 245 0.36 -7.96 -13.04
N ASP A 246 0.69 -8.67 -14.11
CA ASP A 246 1.52 -9.86 -14.01
C ASP A 246 3.02 -9.49 -13.90
N VAL A 247 3.88 -10.52 -13.85
CA VAL A 247 5.34 -10.37 -13.75
C VAL A 247 5.97 -9.68 -14.97
N THR A 248 5.27 -9.62 -16.10
CA THR A 248 5.73 -8.99 -17.35
C THR A 248 5.21 -7.56 -17.53
N ASP A 249 4.63 -6.98 -16.47
CA ASP A 249 3.98 -5.67 -16.47
C ASP A 249 2.73 -5.59 -17.38
N LYS A 250 2.15 -6.73 -17.76
CA LYS A 250 0.84 -6.75 -18.44
C LYS A 250 -0.25 -6.46 -17.40
N ILE A 251 -1.10 -5.48 -17.69
CA ILE A 251 -2.20 -5.09 -16.80
C ILE A 251 -3.21 -6.24 -16.67
N ILE A 252 -3.66 -6.46 -15.43
CA ILE A 252 -4.73 -7.40 -15.06
C ILE A 252 -5.98 -6.62 -14.64
N SER A 253 -5.80 -5.58 -13.83
CA SER A 253 -6.88 -4.69 -13.41
C SER A 253 -6.36 -3.30 -13.11
N ILE A 254 -7.27 -2.33 -13.16
CA ILE A 254 -7.01 -0.94 -12.80
C ILE A 254 -8.14 -0.45 -11.91
N SER A 255 -7.80 0.20 -10.82
CA SER A 255 -8.74 0.81 -9.89
C SER A 255 -8.60 2.33 -9.93
N TYR A 256 -9.72 3.06 -9.90
CA TYR A 256 -9.76 4.53 -9.91
C TYR A 256 -10.44 5.07 -8.66
N LEU A 257 -9.84 6.10 -8.06
CA LEU A 257 -10.47 6.83 -6.95
C LEU A 257 -11.70 7.61 -7.43
N LEU A 258 -12.86 7.28 -6.86
CA LEU A 258 -14.13 7.97 -7.09
C LEU A 258 -14.30 9.14 -6.13
N GLU A 259 -14.13 8.88 -4.83
CA GLU A 259 -14.25 9.81 -3.71
C GLU A 259 -13.44 9.31 -2.51
#